data_AF-A0A5N7DU05-F1
#
_entry.id   AF-A0A5N7DU05-F1
#
_cell.length_a   1.000
_cell.length_b   1.000
_cell.length_c   1.000
_cell.angle_alpha   90.00
_cell.angle_beta   90.00
_cell.angle_gamma   90.00
#
_symmetry.space_group_name_H-M   'P 1'
#
loop_
_entity.id
_entity.type
_entity.pdbx_description
1 polymer ?
#
loop_
_entity_poly.entity_id
_entity_poly.type
_entity_poly.pdbx_seq_one_letter_code
_entity_poly.pdbx_strand_id
1 'polypeptide(L)'
;MPFPGGGCQTCRDRRIKCDKAQPICQRCIKSRRTCYGMRDHQVWHTENAYASRQKKRPRGPRSMKMNLTVSYKPADLKTYAVAYFMHNYLQAPHNVPDIVKDVTRGCLAVLPSAPWCSILDLAVSSLALAIFSRTQNYPHATVVASATYHRLLQVAQAAIHYLTPENVDGCLLAVFFMGRYEDSVYHPPTKSPFIHASPSFSHHDGALAILKVWNDHLSGDRPATNVIKHTRRGLLRSALMRNLALPRWVHDGAFFAEHGLELEYDRIITGLLNLRHRLFTLINEITTRGACQKAELISILEQLDEESRTLDLDLETCISHVPDAWHQVQEHTLSNADLPSWPSANFYAPALYSYPSPAYAAFWGQYNATRILIKSTRLRILALHNPHNLSLKQNLLSDIQSVSEVLAAIVPFALQRFRLVKNTLSASSPGVSITLNLKEEIKPADASLVVWPLTIASGLKYVDSQRQAWFKAQLARLGRLVGFGVLESAETDQWLQL
;
A
#
# COMPACT_ATOMS: atom_id res chain seq x y z
N MET A 1 24.10 -40.37 20.08
CA MET A 1 23.11 -39.46 20.70
C MET A 1 22.72 -38.41 19.67
N PRO A 2 21.45 -38.01 19.52
CA PRO A 2 21.07 -36.98 18.56
C PRO A 2 21.56 -35.62 19.07
N PHE A 3 22.30 -34.90 18.23
CA PHE A 3 22.81 -33.56 18.52
C PHE A 3 21.68 -32.62 18.99
N PRO A 4 21.92 -31.72 19.97
CA PRO A 4 20.91 -30.76 20.40
C PRO A 4 20.61 -29.80 19.23
N GLY A 5 19.48 -30.04 18.56
CA GLY A 5 19.09 -29.31 17.35
C GLY A 5 19.18 -27.80 17.55
N GLY A 6 19.88 -27.11 16.66
CA GLY A 6 20.05 -25.66 16.68
C GLY A 6 18.69 -24.97 16.56
N GLY A 7 18.10 -24.54 17.67
CA GLY A 7 16.85 -23.80 17.72
C GLY A 7 16.99 -22.61 18.66
N CYS A 8 16.20 -21.56 18.47
CA CYS A 8 16.30 -20.38 19.33
C CYS A 8 15.92 -20.72 20.78
N GLN A 9 16.46 -19.97 21.74
CA GLN A 9 16.28 -20.26 23.16
C GLN A 9 14.79 -20.25 23.56
N THR A 10 14.00 -19.29 23.05
CA THR A 10 12.56 -19.21 23.31
C THR A 10 11.78 -20.43 22.81
N CYS A 11 12.12 -20.98 21.64
CA CYS A 11 11.49 -22.21 21.15
C CYS A 11 11.94 -23.45 21.93
N ARG A 12 13.20 -23.49 22.37
CA ARG A 12 13.73 -24.56 23.21
C ARG A 12 13.06 -24.59 24.58
N ASP A 13 12.90 -23.43 25.23
CA ASP A 13 12.21 -23.31 26.52
C ASP A 13 10.75 -23.76 26.41
N ARG A 14 10.13 -23.50 25.25
CA ARG A 14 8.77 -23.95 24.93
C ARG A 14 8.69 -25.40 24.43
N ARG A 15 9.82 -26.08 24.24
CA ARG A 15 9.92 -27.44 23.70
C ARG A 15 9.23 -27.61 22.33
N ILE A 16 9.29 -26.59 21.47
CA ILE A 16 8.75 -26.63 20.11
C ILE A 16 9.87 -26.61 19.07
N LYS A 17 9.64 -27.24 17.90
CA LYS A 17 10.60 -27.23 16.79
C LYS A 17 10.76 -25.81 16.23
N CYS A 18 11.96 -25.27 16.35
CA CYS A 18 12.35 -23.98 15.79
C CYS A 18 12.59 -24.10 14.28
N ASP A 19 12.06 -23.15 13.51
CA ASP A 19 12.29 -23.01 12.06
C ASP A 19 13.67 -22.45 11.72
N LYS A 20 14.43 -22.01 12.72
CA LYS A 20 15.82 -21.51 12.64
C LYS A 20 16.01 -20.28 11.76
N ALA A 21 14.94 -19.62 11.33
CA ALA A 21 15.05 -18.33 10.67
C ALA A 21 15.78 -17.34 11.60
N GLN A 22 16.74 -16.61 11.03
CA GLN A 22 17.48 -15.56 11.71
C GLN A 22 17.01 -14.19 11.22
N PRO A 23 16.96 -13.16 12.09
CA PRO A 23 17.38 -13.14 13.50
C PRO A 23 16.33 -13.69 14.50
N ILE A 24 15.06 -13.79 14.10
CA ILE A 24 13.94 -14.28 14.92
C ILE A 24 13.21 -15.38 14.15
N CYS A 25 12.95 -16.49 14.83
CA CYS A 25 12.23 -17.59 14.20
C CYS A 25 10.73 -17.28 14.05
N GLN A 26 10.11 -17.78 12.98
CA GLN A 26 8.68 -17.58 12.67
C GLN A 26 7.78 -18.08 13.79
N ARG A 27 8.19 -19.10 14.54
CA ARG A 27 7.47 -19.58 15.74
C ARG A 27 7.38 -18.53 16.84
N CYS A 28 8.44 -17.75 17.05
CA CYS A 28 8.45 -16.67 18.03
C CYS A 28 7.61 -15.49 17.57
N ILE A 29 7.73 -15.12 16.28
CA ILE A 29 6.91 -14.08 15.63
C ILE A 29 5.42 -14.40 15.79
N LYS A 30 4.98 -15.57 15.33
CA LYS A 30 3.57 -15.99 15.41
C LYS A 30 3.04 -16.09 16.84
N SER A 31 3.90 -16.47 17.78
CA SER A 31 3.50 -16.56 19.19
C SER A 31 3.58 -15.24 19.96
N ARG A 32 3.99 -14.14 19.30
CA ARG A 32 4.18 -12.81 19.91
C ARG A 32 5.10 -12.86 21.14
N ARG A 33 6.21 -13.60 21.06
CA ARG A 33 7.18 -13.73 22.15
C ARG A 33 8.56 -13.31 21.67
N THR A 34 9.32 -12.65 22.56
CA THR A 34 10.72 -12.28 22.32
C THR A 34 11.54 -13.52 21.96
N CYS A 35 12.17 -13.52 20.78
CA CYS A 35 13.11 -14.56 20.37
C CYS A 35 14.51 -14.19 20.83
N TYR A 36 15.06 -14.99 21.73
CA TYR A 36 16.42 -14.76 22.24
C TYR A 36 17.53 -15.34 21.33
N GLY A 37 17.23 -15.58 20.05
CA GLY A 37 18.22 -16.07 19.08
C GLY A 37 18.75 -17.49 19.36
N MET A 38 19.69 -17.91 18.53
CA MET A 38 20.38 -19.22 18.60
C MET A 38 21.64 -19.08 19.48
N ARG A 39 22.04 -20.16 20.18
CA ARG A 39 23.36 -20.17 20.86
C ARG A 39 24.47 -20.41 19.85
N ASP A 40 25.57 -19.68 19.99
CA ASP A 40 26.76 -19.81 19.14
C ASP A 40 27.91 -20.58 19.82
N HIS A 41 27.59 -21.51 20.71
CA HIS A 41 28.61 -22.31 21.38
C HIS A 41 28.64 -23.74 20.86
N GLN A 42 29.70 -24.08 20.11
CA GLN A 42 30.33 -25.41 20.21
C GLN A 42 30.83 -25.57 21.66
N VAL A 43 29.98 -26.07 22.54
CA VAL A 43 30.42 -26.54 23.85
C VAL A 43 31.03 -27.91 23.66
N TRP A 44 32.36 -27.99 23.64
CA TRP A 44 33.06 -29.25 23.84
C TRP A 44 32.80 -29.71 25.26
N HIS A 45 31.89 -30.66 25.43
CA HIS A 45 31.69 -31.34 26.69
C HIS A 45 32.83 -32.34 26.89
N THR A 46 33.76 -32.06 27.80
CA THR A 46 34.81 -33.00 28.18
C THR A 46 34.18 -34.15 28.98
N GLU A 47 33.83 -35.26 28.30
CA GLU A 47 33.21 -36.44 28.91
C GLU A 47 34.18 -37.30 29.77
N ASN A 48 35.48 -37.00 29.72
CA ASN A 48 36.54 -37.83 30.32
C ASN A 48 36.36 -38.07 31.84
N ALA A 49 35.81 -37.12 32.59
CA ALA A 49 35.64 -37.24 34.05
C ALA A 49 34.49 -38.18 34.47
N TYR A 50 33.52 -38.43 33.58
CA TYR A 50 32.43 -39.38 33.83
C TYR A 50 32.79 -40.78 33.33
N ALA A 51 33.57 -40.87 32.25
CA ALA A 51 34.09 -42.13 31.72
C ALA A 51 35.12 -42.79 32.66
N SER A 52 35.95 -41.98 33.34
CA SER A 52 36.94 -42.45 34.33
C SER A 52 36.35 -42.82 35.70
N ARG A 53 35.03 -42.78 35.87
CA ARG A 53 34.29 -43.03 37.13
C ARG A 53 34.68 -42.13 38.32
N GLN A 54 35.47 -41.08 38.11
CA GLN A 54 35.85 -40.17 39.19
C GLN A 54 34.68 -39.31 39.70
N LYS A 55 33.62 -39.11 38.89
CA LYS A 55 32.38 -38.45 39.32
C LYS A 55 31.13 -39.23 38.88
N LYS A 56 30.16 -39.38 39.80
CA LYS A 56 28.83 -39.93 39.49
C LYS A 56 28.00 -38.89 38.71
N ARG A 57 27.25 -39.36 37.69
CA ARG A 57 26.37 -38.52 36.88
C ARG A 57 25.19 -37.99 37.72
N PRO A 58 24.91 -36.67 37.72
CA PRO A 58 23.73 -36.14 38.39
C PRO A 58 22.46 -36.64 37.69
N ARG A 59 21.52 -37.22 38.45
CA ARG A 59 20.20 -37.66 37.97
C ARG A 59 19.18 -36.54 38.12
N GLY A 60 18.55 -36.12 37.01
CA GLY A 60 17.24 -35.43 36.96
C GLY A 60 17.16 -34.02 37.56
N PRO A 61 16.24 -33.15 37.08
CA PRO A 61 16.46 -31.71 37.15
C PRO A 61 15.99 -31.12 38.49
N ARG A 62 16.92 -30.63 39.30
CA ARG A 62 16.60 -29.53 40.20
C ARG A 62 16.59 -28.26 39.34
N SER A 63 15.44 -27.60 39.27
CA SER A 63 15.29 -26.25 38.73
C SER A 63 16.20 -25.30 39.52
N MET A 64 17.47 -25.23 39.12
CA MET A 64 18.30 -24.10 39.44
C MET A 64 18.25 -23.19 38.24
N LYS A 65 17.54 -22.06 38.40
CA LYS A 65 17.72 -20.87 37.60
C LYS A 65 19.21 -20.55 37.61
N MET A 66 19.93 -21.04 36.61
CA MET A 66 21.25 -20.51 36.29
C MET A 66 20.98 -19.13 35.71
N ASN A 67 21.12 -18.10 36.55
CA ASN A 67 21.28 -16.73 36.11
C ASN A 67 22.65 -16.62 35.41
N LEU A 68 22.80 -17.26 34.25
CA LEU A 68 23.80 -16.84 33.28
C LEU A 68 23.17 -15.68 32.52
N THR A 69 23.43 -14.46 32.99
CA THR A 69 23.38 -13.26 32.15
C THR A 69 24.43 -13.40 31.05
N VAL A 70 24.12 -14.18 30.03
CA VAL A 70 24.74 -14.02 28.72
C VAL A 70 24.26 -12.67 28.22
N SER A 71 25.15 -11.69 28.18
CA SER A 71 24.92 -10.42 27.50
C SER A 71 24.88 -10.68 26.01
N TYR A 72 23.78 -11.27 25.55
CA TYR A 72 23.37 -11.15 24.16
C TYR A 72 23.00 -9.67 24.02
N LYS A 73 23.86 -8.86 23.37
CA LYS A 73 23.40 -7.57 22.87
C LYS A 73 22.28 -7.92 21.90
N PRO A 74 20.99 -7.69 22.26
CA PRO A 74 19.93 -7.90 21.30
C PRO A 74 20.30 -7.04 20.10
N ALA A 75 20.14 -7.56 18.87
CA ALA A 75 20.21 -6.69 17.70
C ALA A 75 19.38 -5.44 18.00
N ASP A 76 19.94 -4.25 17.74
CA ASP A 76 19.26 -3.00 18.00
C ASP A 76 17.83 -3.09 17.46
N LEU A 77 16.84 -2.66 18.25
CA LEU A 77 15.42 -2.74 17.92
C LEU A 77 15.15 -2.15 16.54
N LYS A 78 15.92 -1.11 16.17
CA LYS A 78 15.98 -0.51 14.84
C LYS A 78 16.27 -1.55 13.75
N THR A 79 17.38 -2.29 13.86
CA THR A 79 17.79 -3.32 12.90
C THR A 79 16.71 -4.38 12.73
N TYR A 80 16.07 -4.80 13.82
CA TYR A 80 14.99 -5.77 13.75
C TYR A 80 13.74 -5.23 13.03
N ALA A 81 13.33 -4.01 13.35
CA ALA A 81 12.19 -3.37 12.71
C ALA A 81 12.44 -3.16 11.21
N VAL A 82 13.63 -2.71 10.82
CA VAL A 82 14.02 -2.57 9.41
C VAL A 82 13.99 -3.92 8.70
N ALA A 83 14.56 -4.98 9.28
CA ALA A 83 14.50 -6.32 8.71
C ALA A 83 13.05 -6.83 8.55
N TYR A 84 12.20 -6.58 9.55
CA TYR A 84 10.76 -6.90 9.48
C TYR A 84 10.07 -6.15 8.34
N PHE A 85 10.33 -4.85 8.21
CA PHE A 85 9.77 -4.02 7.14
C PHE A 85 10.20 -4.53 5.76
N MET A 86 11.50 -4.75 5.57
CA MET A 86 12.08 -5.26 4.32
C MET A 86 11.48 -6.62 3.93
N HIS A 87 11.33 -7.53 4.89
CA HIS A 87 10.78 -8.86 4.63
C HIS A 87 9.29 -8.84 4.26
N ASN A 88 8.47 -8.03 4.92
CA ASN A 88 7.00 -8.11 4.80
C ASN A 88 6.40 -7.11 3.80
N TYR A 89 7.07 -5.97 3.57
CA TYR A 89 6.57 -4.89 2.74
C TYR A 89 7.27 -4.84 1.37
N LEU A 90 8.50 -5.36 1.27
CA LEU A 90 9.31 -5.23 0.04
C LEU A 90 9.50 -6.51 -0.76
N GLN A 91 9.25 -7.69 -0.17
CA GLN A 91 9.21 -8.94 -0.93
C GLN A 91 7.94 -8.98 -1.80
N ALA A 92 8.03 -8.35 -2.96
CA ALA A 92 6.97 -8.23 -3.95
C ALA A 92 6.68 -9.56 -4.68
N PRO A 93 5.45 -9.77 -5.18
CA PRO A 93 5.23 -10.67 -6.30
C PRO A 93 6.14 -10.25 -7.47
N HIS A 94 6.68 -11.22 -8.19
CA HIS A 94 7.50 -10.94 -9.37
C HIS A 94 6.68 -10.16 -10.43
N ASN A 95 7.33 -9.25 -11.16
CA ASN A 95 6.76 -8.51 -12.30
C ASN A 95 5.59 -7.57 -11.98
N VAL A 96 5.62 -6.86 -10.85
CA VAL A 96 4.63 -5.80 -10.58
C VAL A 96 4.81 -4.63 -11.54
N PRO A 97 3.78 -4.22 -12.30
CA PRO A 97 3.85 -3.03 -13.17
C PRO A 97 4.07 -1.75 -12.36
N ASP A 98 4.86 -0.79 -12.87
CA ASP A 98 5.15 0.47 -12.17
C ASP A 98 3.90 1.33 -11.94
N ILE A 99 2.89 1.21 -12.83
CA ILE A 99 1.56 1.83 -12.67
C ILE A 99 0.95 1.49 -11.32
N VAL A 100 1.16 0.25 -10.84
CA VAL A 100 0.59 -0.24 -9.58
C VAL A 100 1.45 0.09 -8.36
N LYS A 101 2.72 0.47 -8.56
CA LYS A 101 3.64 0.77 -7.46
C LYS A 101 3.31 2.12 -6.84
N ASP A 102 3.20 2.15 -5.51
CA ASP A 102 3.27 3.40 -4.75
C ASP A 102 4.72 3.94 -4.72
N VAL A 103 4.90 5.19 -4.29
CA VAL A 103 6.22 5.84 -4.27
C VAL A 103 7.21 5.07 -3.40
N THR A 104 6.76 4.61 -2.24
CA THR A 104 7.58 3.84 -1.31
C THR A 104 8.11 2.58 -2.00
N ARG A 105 7.26 1.80 -2.66
CA ARG A 105 7.63 0.56 -3.33
C ARG A 105 8.44 0.78 -4.61
N GLY A 106 8.04 1.75 -5.42
CA GLY A 106 8.69 2.08 -6.69
C GLY A 106 10.15 2.50 -6.50
N CYS A 107 10.40 3.32 -5.48
CA CYS A 107 11.74 3.82 -5.18
C CYS A 107 12.59 2.83 -4.37
N LEU A 108 11.98 1.97 -3.54
CA LEU A 108 12.72 1.03 -2.68
C LEU A 108 13.43 -0.08 -3.46
N ALA A 109 12.94 -0.45 -4.65
CA ALA A 109 13.64 -1.37 -5.54
C ALA A 109 14.96 -0.81 -6.09
N VAL A 110 15.17 0.50 -5.98
CA VAL A 110 16.34 1.24 -6.50
C VAL A 110 17.26 1.68 -5.36
N LEU A 111 16.90 1.42 -4.09
CA LEU A 111 17.79 1.75 -2.98
C LEU A 111 19.07 0.90 -3.04
N PRO A 112 20.25 1.52 -2.82
CA PRO A 112 21.49 0.77 -2.75
C PRO A 112 21.44 -0.19 -1.55
N SER A 113 22.19 -1.30 -1.67
CA SER A 113 22.43 -2.17 -0.52
C SER A 113 23.16 -1.36 0.56
N ALA A 114 22.77 -1.53 1.83
CA ALA A 114 23.32 -0.78 2.95
C ALA A 114 24.87 -0.80 2.96
N PRO A 115 25.55 0.28 3.40
CA PRO A 115 25.01 1.38 4.22
C PRO A 115 24.29 2.48 3.43
N TRP A 116 23.14 2.92 3.94
CA TRP A 116 22.41 4.09 3.42
C TRP A 116 23.01 5.40 3.94
N CYS A 117 22.76 6.49 3.21
CA CYS A 117 23.03 7.83 3.74
C CYS A 117 22.19 8.12 4.98
N SER A 118 22.67 9.04 5.82
CA SER A 118 22.10 9.31 7.16
C SER A 118 20.61 9.66 7.12
N ILE A 119 20.18 10.51 6.18
CA ILE A 119 18.77 10.93 6.05
C ILE A 119 17.86 9.74 5.72
N LEU A 120 18.29 8.88 4.79
CA LEU A 120 17.50 7.74 4.35
C LEU A 120 17.45 6.64 5.41
N ASP A 121 18.57 6.38 6.10
CA ASP A 121 18.63 5.44 7.21
C ASP A 121 17.66 5.85 8.34
N LEU A 122 17.63 7.12 8.71
CA LEU A 122 16.70 7.64 9.70
C LEU A 122 15.25 7.52 9.23
N ALA A 123 14.95 7.86 7.97
CA ALA A 123 13.61 7.83 7.39
C ALA A 123 13.01 6.42 7.29
N VAL A 124 13.76 5.47 6.75
CA VAL A 124 13.33 4.06 6.68
C VAL A 124 13.18 3.49 8.08
N SER A 125 14.10 3.80 8.99
CA SER A 125 14.07 3.28 10.35
C SER A 125 12.92 3.81 11.19
N SER A 126 12.60 5.11 11.10
CA SER A 126 11.46 5.68 11.83
C SER A 126 10.16 5.04 11.37
N LEU A 127 9.94 4.90 10.06
CA LEU A 127 8.77 4.23 9.53
C LEU A 127 8.72 2.76 9.96
N ALA A 128 9.82 2.02 9.77
CA ALA A 128 9.88 0.60 10.10
C ALA A 128 9.58 0.35 11.58
N LEU A 129 10.12 1.17 12.48
CA LEU A 129 9.84 1.09 13.93
C LEU A 129 8.37 1.40 14.25
N ALA A 130 7.78 2.41 13.61
CA ALA A 130 6.36 2.76 13.80
C ALA A 130 5.43 1.62 13.35
N ILE A 131 5.65 1.10 12.14
CA ILE A 131 4.91 -0.05 11.60
C ILE A 131 5.11 -1.28 12.48
N PHE A 132 6.34 -1.55 12.90
CA PHE A 132 6.66 -2.68 13.75
C PHE A 132 5.92 -2.58 15.09
N SER A 133 5.95 -1.41 15.73
CA SER A 133 5.22 -1.14 16.96
C SER A 133 3.72 -1.46 16.81
N ARG A 134 3.11 -0.94 15.74
CA ARG A 134 1.68 -1.08 15.49
C ARG A 134 1.27 -2.51 15.15
N THR A 135 1.93 -3.11 14.16
CA THR A 135 1.54 -4.44 13.66
C THR A 135 1.92 -5.56 14.60
N GLN A 136 2.99 -5.41 15.38
CA GLN A 136 3.44 -6.41 16.35
C GLN A 136 2.97 -6.12 17.78
N ASN A 137 2.20 -5.05 18.01
CA ASN A 137 1.78 -4.58 19.33
C ASN A 137 2.98 -4.47 20.30
N TYR A 138 4.01 -3.74 19.89
CA TYR A 138 5.24 -3.55 20.65
C TYR A 138 5.51 -2.06 20.94
N PRO A 139 4.81 -1.46 21.93
CA PRO A 139 4.78 0.00 22.15
C PRO A 139 6.16 0.65 22.36
N HIS A 140 7.14 -0.10 22.88
CA HIS A 140 8.51 0.40 23.06
C HIS A 140 9.15 0.82 21.73
N ALA A 141 8.79 0.18 20.61
CA ALA A 141 9.27 0.62 19.29
C ALA A 141 8.74 2.00 18.90
N THR A 142 7.55 2.42 19.37
CA THR A 142 7.04 3.79 19.11
C THR A 142 7.94 4.87 19.71
N VAL A 143 8.48 4.64 20.92
CA VAL A 143 9.37 5.60 21.58
C VAL A 143 10.65 5.78 20.76
N VAL A 144 11.25 4.67 20.33
CA VAL A 144 12.45 4.69 19.48
C VAL A 144 12.13 5.29 18.10
N ALA A 145 10.96 4.99 17.54
CA ALA A 145 10.50 5.55 16.26
C ALA A 145 10.39 7.07 16.34
N SER A 146 9.79 7.60 17.41
CA SER A 146 9.64 9.05 17.65
C SER A 146 10.99 9.74 17.83
N ALA A 147 11.90 9.18 18.62
CA ALA A 147 13.25 9.73 18.76
C ALA A 147 14.03 9.73 17.42
N THR A 148 13.89 8.66 16.64
CA THR A 148 14.50 8.54 15.30
C THR A 148 13.90 9.55 14.32
N TYR A 149 12.58 9.74 14.35
CA TYR A 149 11.86 10.73 13.56
C TYR A 149 12.24 12.17 13.92
N HIS A 150 12.42 12.47 15.21
CA HIS A 150 12.91 13.78 15.64
C HIS A 150 14.31 14.06 15.09
N ARG A 151 15.20 13.07 15.12
CA ARG A 151 16.53 13.21 14.52
C ARG A 151 16.47 13.38 12.99
N LEU A 152 15.57 12.65 12.34
CA LEU A 152 15.31 12.81 10.90
C LEU A 152 14.91 14.24 10.56
N LEU A 153 13.99 14.85 11.32
CA LEU A 153 13.56 16.24 11.08
C LEU A 153 14.75 17.21 11.07
N GLN A 154 15.68 17.08 12.03
CA GLN A 154 16.88 17.92 12.11
C GLN A 154 17.79 17.76 10.88
N VAL A 155 18.02 16.51 10.46
CA VAL A 155 18.89 16.21 9.30
C VAL A 155 18.22 16.61 7.98
N ALA A 156 16.94 16.31 7.82
CA ALA A 156 16.16 16.65 6.64
C ALA A 156 16.05 18.17 6.47
N GLN A 157 15.85 18.92 7.55
CA GLN A 157 15.84 20.37 7.50
C GLN A 157 17.15 20.91 6.90
N ALA A 158 18.31 20.47 7.40
CA ALA A 158 19.59 20.93 6.87
C ALA A 158 19.82 20.50 5.40
N ALA A 159 19.44 19.26 5.04
CA ALA A 159 19.62 18.73 3.70
C ALA A 159 18.74 19.43 2.65
N ILE A 160 17.48 19.74 3.00
CA ILE A 160 16.51 20.39 2.08
C ILE A 160 16.90 21.84 1.81
N HIS A 161 17.60 22.53 2.71
CA HIS A 161 18.08 23.90 2.46
C HIS A 161 19.14 23.96 1.36
N TYR A 162 19.87 22.87 1.10
CA TYR A 162 20.96 22.79 0.14
C TYR A 162 20.81 21.55 -0.75
N LEU A 163 19.83 21.60 -1.66
CA LEU A 163 19.59 20.52 -2.61
C LEU A 163 20.68 20.48 -3.69
N THR A 164 21.14 19.26 -3.98
CA THR A 164 22.17 18.95 -4.96
C THR A 164 21.73 17.75 -5.81
N PRO A 165 22.31 17.54 -7.00
CA PRO A 165 22.02 16.35 -7.81
C PRO A 165 22.28 15.02 -7.07
N GLU A 166 23.10 15.02 -6.02
CA GLU A 166 23.44 13.83 -5.23
C GLU A 166 22.46 13.54 -4.09
N ASN A 167 21.81 14.56 -3.51
CA ASN A 167 20.98 14.39 -2.32
C ASN A 167 19.47 14.51 -2.56
N VAL A 168 19.04 14.99 -3.74
CA VAL A 168 17.63 15.25 -4.06
C VAL A 168 16.75 14.01 -3.91
N ASP A 169 17.21 12.86 -4.41
CA ASP A 169 16.50 11.58 -4.29
C ASP A 169 16.35 11.16 -2.82
N GLY A 170 17.41 11.32 -2.03
CA GLY A 170 17.40 11.03 -0.60
C GLY A 170 16.42 11.92 0.17
N CYS A 171 16.34 13.20 -0.19
CA CYS A 171 15.39 14.15 0.40
C CYS A 171 13.95 13.85 0.01
N LEU A 172 13.68 13.57 -1.27
CA LEU A 172 12.35 13.18 -1.75
C LEU A 172 11.86 11.92 -1.05
N LEU A 173 12.71 10.88 -1.00
CA LEU A 173 12.40 9.65 -0.28
C LEU A 173 12.10 9.92 1.19
N ALA A 174 12.97 10.67 1.86
CA ALA A 174 12.80 11.00 3.27
C ALA A 174 11.46 11.67 3.53
N VAL A 175 11.06 12.66 2.73
CA VAL A 175 9.77 13.35 2.86
C VAL A 175 8.59 12.40 2.69
N PHE A 176 8.62 11.48 1.72
CA PHE A 176 7.55 10.47 1.61
C PHE A 176 7.54 9.51 2.80
N PHE A 177 8.70 9.03 3.25
CA PHE A 177 8.80 8.18 4.43
C PHE A 177 8.32 8.88 5.70
N MET A 178 8.53 10.18 5.82
CA MET A 178 8.02 11.00 6.92
C MET A 178 6.48 11.07 6.89
N GLY A 179 5.88 11.35 5.73
CA GLY A 179 4.43 11.29 5.57
C GLY A 179 3.86 9.91 5.90
N ARG A 180 4.52 8.82 5.47
CA ARG A 180 4.11 7.45 5.83
C ARG A 180 4.28 7.14 7.31
N TYR A 181 5.31 7.69 7.96
CA TYR A 181 5.49 7.54 9.39
C TYR A 181 4.30 8.18 10.13
N GLU A 182 3.91 9.39 9.73
CA GLU A 182 2.76 10.10 10.32
C GLU A 182 1.45 9.35 10.07
N ASP A 183 1.22 8.85 8.85
CA ASP A 183 0.09 7.97 8.54
C ASP A 183 0.08 6.71 9.43
N SER A 184 1.26 6.17 9.75
CA SER A 184 1.45 4.98 10.59
C SER A 184 1.28 5.24 12.08
N VAL A 185 1.56 6.44 12.60
CA VAL A 185 1.34 6.77 14.02
C VAL A 185 -0.02 7.44 14.27
N TYR A 186 -0.73 7.82 13.21
CA TYR A 186 -2.09 8.36 13.29
C TYR A 186 -3.05 7.38 13.95
N HIS A 187 -3.94 7.90 14.78
CA HIS A 187 -5.04 7.16 15.40
C HIS A 187 -6.33 7.95 15.16
N PRO A 188 -7.32 7.41 14.44
CA PRO A 188 -8.56 8.12 14.18
C PRO A 188 -9.23 8.53 15.50
N PRO A 189 -9.57 9.81 15.71
CA PRO A 189 -10.24 10.25 16.92
C PRO A 189 -11.67 9.69 16.98
N THR A 190 -12.13 9.31 18.17
CA THR A 190 -13.46 8.72 18.37
C THR A 190 -14.60 9.74 18.38
N LYS A 191 -14.32 11.03 18.59
CA LYS A 191 -15.34 12.08 18.84
C LYS A 191 -15.00 13.50 18.33
N SER A 192 -13.97 13.67 17.50
CA SER A 192 -13.50 15.00 17.04
C SER A 192 -14.12 15.40 15.69
N PRO A 193 -14.43 16.69 15.46
CA PRO A 193 -14.90 17.17 14.16
C PRO A 193 -13.86 16.99 13.05
N PHE A 194 -14.39 16.95 11.82
CA PHE A 194 -13.74 16.76 10.52
C PHE A 194 -12.44 17.55 10.33
N ILE A 195 -11.34 16.87 10.04
CA ILE A 195 -10.21 17.45 9.31
C ILE A 195 -9.98 16.58 8.07
N HIS A 196 -10.31 17.10 6.89
CA HIS A 196 -10.11 16.46 5.59
C HIS A 196 -8.62 16.23 5.20
N ALA A 197 -7.68 16.41 6.13
CA ALA A 197 -6.25 16.38 5.84
C ALA A 197 -5.60 15.13 6.43
N SER A 198 -5.19 14.22 5.55
CA SER A 198 -4.22 13.20 5.91
C SER A 198 -2.93 13.89 6.39
N PRO A 199 -2.30 13.45 7.49
CA PRO A 199 -1.03 14.02 7.96
C PRO A 199 0.03 14.08 6.85
N SER A 200 0.07 13.05 6.00
CA SER A 200 0.97 12.98 4.83
C SER A 200 0.80 14.09 3.77
N PHE A 201 -0.29 14.85 3.74
CA PHE A 201 -0.52 15.85 2.69
C PHE A 201 0.48 17.01 2.73
N SER A 202 0.91 17.45 3.92
CA SER A 202 1.93 18.50 4.05
C SER A 202 3.29 18.04 3.50
N HIS A 203 3.63 16.75 3.69
CA HIS A 203 4.82 16.14 3.10
C HIS A 203 4.72 16.07 1.59
N HIS A 204 3.54 15.81 1.02
CA HIS A 204 3.36 15.87 -0.43
C HIS A 204 3.58 17.28 -0.98
N ASP A 205 3.12 18.31 -0.27
CA ASP A 205 3.38 19.72 -0.64
C ASP A 205 4.88 20.06 -0.57
N GLY A 206 5.57 19.56 0.47
CA GLY A 206 7.02 19.65 0.57
C GLY A 206 7.77 18.91 -0.56
N ALA A 207 7.29 17.72 -0.93
CA ALA A 207 7.85 16.95 -2.05
C ALA A 207 7.67 17.69 -3.39
N LEU A 208 6.53 18.35 -3.61
CA LEU A 208 6.32 19.21 -4.77
C LEU A 208 7.30 20.40 -4.79
N ALA A 209 7.58 21.01 -3.63
CA ALA A 209 8.55 22.09 -3.53
C ALA A 209 9.99 21.63 -3.85
N ILE A 210 10.40 20.45 -3.34
CA ILE A 210 11.70 19.84 -3.68
C ILE A 210 11.76 19.51 -5.18
N LEU A 211 10.70 18.92 -5.72
CA LEU A 211 10.62 18.58 -7.14
C LEU A 211 10.69 19.83 -8.02
N LYS A 212 10.15 20.96 -7.57
CA LYS A 212 10.27 22.25 -8.26
C LYS A 212 11.73 22.72 -8.29
N VAL A 213 12.46 22.65 -7.18
CA VAL A 213 13.90 23.00 -7.16
C VAL A 213 14.69 22.10 -8.12
N TRP A 214 14.37 20.80 -8.15
CA TRP A 214 14.96 19.90 -9.14
C TRP A 214 14.64 20.33 -10.57
N ASN A 215 13.38 20.61 -10.88
CA ASN A 215 12.95 21.07 -12.19
C ASN A 215 13.69 22.34 -12.63
N ASP A 216 13.74 23.35 -11.77
CA ASP A 216 14.23 24.69 -12.09
C ASP A 216 15.77 24.76 -12.17
N HIS A 217 16.48 23.90 -11.42
CA HIS A 217 17.93 24.05 -11.23
C HIS A 217 18.77 22.80 -11.49
N LEU A 218 18.22 21.59 -11.37
CA LEU A 218 18.99 20.34 -11.39
C LEU A 218 18.66 19.43 -12.58
N SER A 219 17.54 19.65 -13.26
CA SER A 219 17.05 18.84 -14.37
C SER A 219 17.96 18.88 -15.60
N GLY A 220 18.75 19.96 -15.76
CA GLY A 220 19.74 20.10 -16.82
C GLY A 220 21.00 19.26 -16.62
N ASP A 221 21.35 18.94 -15.36
CA ASP A 221 22.58 18.22 -15.04
C ASP A 221 22.41 16.70 -15.14
N ARG A 222 21.23 16.18 -14.73
CA ARG A 222 20.92 14.76 -14.71
C ARG A 222 19.47 14.49 -15.10
N PRO A 223 19.20 13.41 -15.87
CA PRO A 223 17.84 13.01 -16.20
C PRO A 223 17.07 12.59 -14.94
N ALA A 224 15.74 12.62 -15.03
CA ALA A 224 14.85 12.19 -13.96
C ALA A 224 15.14 10.75 -13.53
N THR A 225 15.44 10.57 -12.25
CA THR A 225 15.61 9.26 -11.61
C THR A 225 14.27 8.58 -11.41
N ASN A 226 14.27 7.29 -11.06
CA ASN A 226 13.05 6.59 -10.66
C ASN A 226 12.39 7.24 -9.44
N VAL A 227 13.16 7.83 -8.53
CA VAL A 227 12.61 8.56 -7.38
C VAL A 227 11.83 9.79 -7.82
N ILE A 228 12.36 10.54 -8.77
CA ILE A 228 11.70 11.70 -9.36
C ILE A 228 10.41 11.30 -10.09
N LYS A 229 10.45 10.26 -10.94
CA LYS A 229 9.28 9.72 -11.65
C LYS A 229 8.18 9.27 -10.68
N HIS A 230 8.53 8.47 -9.68
CA HIS A 230 7.57 8.02 -8.68
C HIS A 230 7.07 9.16 -7.78
N THR A 231 7.90 10.15 -7.46
CA THR A 231 7.48 11.37 -6.76
C THR A 231 6.38 12.06 -7.55
N ARG A 232 6.59 12.30 -8.85
CA ARG A 232 5.58 12.89 -9.74
C ARG A 232 4.26 12.14 -9.69
N ARG A 233 4.29 10.81 -9.85
CA ARG A 233 3.09 9.95 -9.77
C ARG A 233 2.43 9.96 -8.40
N GLY A 234 3.21 10.05 -7.32
CA GLY A 234 2.70 10.25 -5.97
C GLY A 234 1.93 11.57 -5.82
N LEU A 235 2.47 12.65 -6.40
CA LEU A 235 1.83 13.97 -6.41
C LEU A 235 0.54 13.96 -7.24
N LEU A 236 0.51 13.29 -8.40
CA LEU A 236 -0.72 13.10 -9.19
C LEU A 236 -1.82 12.45 -8.34
N ARG A 237 -1.50 11.34 -7.66
CA ARG A 237 -2.46 10.63 -6.77
C ARG A 237 -2.90 11.50 -5.60
N SER A 238 -1.97 12.19 -4.95
CA SER A 238 -2.27 13.12 -3.84
C SER A 238 -3.22 14.25 -4.27
N ALA A 239 -2.91 14.90 -5.39
CA ALA A 239 -3.72 16.00 -5.91
C ALA A 239 -5.11 15.54 -6.37
N LEU A 240 -5.22 14.34 -6.94
CA LEU A 240 -6.50 13.73 -7.29
C LEU A 240 -7.40 13.51 -6.05
N MET A 241 -6.83 13.05 -4.94
CA MET A 241 -7.58 12.91 -3.67
C MET A 241 -7.99 14.25 -3.08
N ARG A 242 -7.20 15.30 -3.29
CA ARG A 242 -7.40 16.62 -2.70
C ARG A 242 -8.16 17.59 -3.62
N ASN A 243 -8.52 17.16 -4.84
CA ASN A 243 -9.07 18.01 -5.92
C ASN A 243 -8.20 19.26 -6.20
N LEU A 244 -6.88 19.12 -6.15
CA LEU A 244 -5.94 20.22 -6.38
C LEU A 244 -5.44 20.25 -7.82
N ALA A 245 -5.20 21.45 -8.33
CA ALA A 245 -4.39 21.64 -9.54
C ALA A 245 -2.91 21.42 -9.23
N LEU A 246 -2.20 20.84 -10.18
CA LEU A 246 -0.74 20.79 -10.18
C LEU A 246 -0.18 21.81 -11.18
N PRO A 247 1.03 22.35 -10.93
CA PRO A 247 1.72 23.20 -11.90
C PRO A 247 1.89 22.51 -13.26
N ARG A 248 1.79 23.28 -14.35
CA ARG A 248 1.85 22.74 -15.73
C ARG A 248 3.11 21.93 -16.02
N TRP A 249 4.25 22.29 -15.44
CA TRP A 249 5.52 21.56 -15.64
C TRP A 249 5.50 20.13 -15.08
N VAL A 250 4.56 19.80 -14.18
CA VAL A 250 4.40 18.44 -13.61
C VAL A 250 3.60 17.53 -14.56
N HIS A 251 2.82 18.10 -15.48
CA HIS A 251 1.77 17.38 -16.22
C HIS A 251 2.35 16.36 -17.20
N ASP A 252 3.33 16.76 -18.01
CA ASP A 252 3.89 15.88 -19.04
C ASP A 252 4.97 14.95 -18.49
N GLY A 253 4.65 13.66 -18.37
CA GLY A 253 5.60 12.64 -17.94
C GLY A 253 6.77 12.43 -18.91
N ALA A 254 6.65 12.83 -20.18
CA ALA A 254 7.74 12.71 -21.15
C ALA A 254 8.95 13.57 -20.75
N PHE A 255 8.71 14.74 -20.14
CA PHE A 255 9.76 15.57 -19.56
C PHE A 255 10.57 14.83 -18.48
N PHE A 256 9.92 13.90 -17.78
CA PHE A 256 10.54 13.05 -16.76
C PHE A 256 11.11 11.75 -17.34
N ALA A 257 11.27 11.64 -18.66
CA ALA A 257 11.72 10.43 -19.35
C ALA A 257 10.86 9.18 -19.03
N GLU A 258 9.56 9.39 -18.83
CA GLU A 258 8.56 8.32 -18.75
C GLU A 258 8.09 7.95 -20.16
N HIS A 259 7.70 6.70 -20.39
CA HIS A 259 7.32 6.21 -21.72
C HIS A 259 6.40 4.98 -21.64
N GLY A 260 5.78 4.64 -22.76
CA GLY A 260 4.91 3.47 -22.89
C GLY A 260 3.61 3.59 -22.10
N LEU A 261 3.06 2.46 -21.68
CA LEU A 261 1.76 2.36 -21.01
C LEU A 261 1.65 3.25 -19.76
N GLU A 262 2.74 3.42 -19.01
CA GLU A 262 2.76 4.29 -17.83
C GLU A 262 2.50 5.75 -18.18
N LEU A 263 3.15 6.25 -19.23
CA LEU A 263 2.97 7.63 -19.69
C LEU A 263 1.56 7.85 -20.23
N GLU A 264 1.03 6.89 -20.96
CA GLU A 264 -0.35 6.93 -21.46
C GLU A 264 -1.36 7.00 -20.31
N TYR A 265 -1.21 6.13 -19.32
CA TYR A 265 -2.06 6.12 -18.13
C TYR A 265 -1.93 7.42 -17.32
N ASP A 266 -0.72 7.92 -17.13
CA ASP A 266 -0.47 9.16 -16.38
C ASP A 266 -1.09 10.39 -17.07
N ARG A 267 -1.16 10.41 -18.41
CA ARG A 267 -1.89 11.47 -19.15
C ARG A 267 -3.37 11.46 -18.83
N ILE A 268 -3.99 10.28 -18.75
CA ILE A 268 -5.41 10.14 -18.37
C ILE A 268 -5.63 10.61 -16.93
N ILE A 269 -4.75 10.20 -16.00
CA ILE A 269 -4.84 10.66 -14.60
C ILE A 269 -4.67 12.17 -14.49
N THR A 270 -3.75 12.76 -15.25
CA THR A 270 -3.53 14.22 -15.29
C THR A 270 -4.75 14.95 -15.85
N GLY A 271 -5.34 14.44 -16.94
CA GLY A 271 -6.56 14.99 -17.52
C GLY A 271 -7.74 14.91 -16.54
N LEU A 272 -7.92 13.76 -15.87
CA LEU A 272 -8.95 13.57 -14.84
C LEU A 272 -8.76 14.52 -13.64
N LEU A 273 -7.52 14.72 -13.20
CA LEU A 273 -7.19 15.68 -12.14
C LEU A 273 -7.58 17.10 -12.54
N ASN A 274 -7.21 17.54 -13.74
CA ASN A 274 -7.52 18.88 -14.24
C ASN A 274 -9.04 19.09 -14.40
N LEU A 275 -9.73 18.09 -14.97
CA LEU A 275 -11.19 18.08 -15.11
C LEU A 275 -11.88 18.25 -13.75
N ARG A 276 -11.48 17.43 -12.76
CA ARG A 276 -12.06 17.47 -11.42
C ARG A 276 -11.76 18.78 -10.71
N HIS A 277 -10.53 19.26 -10.77
CA HIS A 277 -10.18 20.55 -10.15
C HIS A 277 -11.05 21.70 -10.70
N ARG A 278 -11.22 21.78 -12.03
CA ARG A 278 -12.08 22.77 -12.68
C ARG A 278 -13.55 22.62 -12.27
N LEU A 279 -14.06 21.39 -12.25
CA LEU A 279 -15.43 21.10 -11.81
C LEU A 279 -15.69 21.53 -10.37
N PHE A 280 -14.80 21.18 -9.43
CA PHE A 280 -14.97 21.55 -8.03
C PHE A 280 -14.80 23.05 -7.79
N THR A 281 -13.90 23.71 -8.53
CA THR A 281 -13.77 25.18 -8.51
C THR A 281 -15.07 25.83 -8.98
N LEU A 282 -15.65 25.36 -10.09
CA LEU A 282 -16.93 25.83 -10.61
C LEU A 282 -18.08 25.61 -9.61
N ILE A 283 -18.16 24.44 -8.98
CA ILE A 283 -19.16 24.15 -7.93
C ILE A 283 -19.04 25.15 -6.77
N ASN A 284 -17.82 25.43 -6.33
CA ASN A 284 -17.56 26.39 -5.25
C ASN A 284 -17.94 27.82 -5.65
N GLU A 285 -17.64 28.23 -6.88
CA GLU A 285 -18.03 29.54 -7.42
C GLU A 285 -19.56 29.70 -7.48
N ILE A 286 -20.27 28.69 -7.99
CA ILE A 286 -21.74 28.67 -8.03
C ILE A 286 -22.32 28.79 -6.61
N THR A 287 -21.75 28.06 -5.66
CA THR A 287 -22.22 28.03 -4.26
C THR A 287 -21.94 29.36 -3.53
N THR A 288 -20.83 30.03 -3.83
CA THR A 288 -20.38 31.23 -3.10
C THR A 288 -20.88 32.55 -3.68
N ARG A 289 -20.93 32.69 -5.01
CA ARG A 289 -21.19 34.00 -5.66
C ARG A 289 -22.62 34.19 -6.14
N GLY A 290 -23.45 33.14 -6.15
CA GLY A 290 -24.71 33.17 -6.89
C GLY A 290 -24.46 33.19 -8.41
N ALA A 291 -25.44 32.71 -9.19
CA ALA A 291 -25.25 32.24 -10.56
C ALA A 291 -24.35 33.11 -11.47
N CYS A 292 -23.37 32.47 -12.11
CA CYS A 292 -22.66 32.97 -13.30
C CYS A 292 -23.67 33.25 -14.44
N GLN A 293 -23.29 34.04 -15.45
CA GLN A 293 -24.10 34.18 -16.66
C GLN A 293 -24.44 32.78 -17.20
N LYS A 294 -25.75 32.49 -17.29
CA LYS A 294 -26.26 31.13 -17.56
C LYS A 294 -25.67 30.52 -18.84
N ALA A 295 -25.40 31.33 -19.87
CA ALA A 295 -24.83 30.88 -21.13
C ALA A 295 -23.36 30.45 -21.00
N GLU A 296 -22.53 31.21 -20.29
CA GLU A 296 -21.12 30.89 -20.04
C GLU A 296 -20.98 29.61 -19.21
N LEU A 297 -21.82 29.46 -18.18
CA LEU A 297 -21.87 28.26 -17.35
C LEU A 297 -22.23 27.01 -18.16
N ILE A 298 -23.21 27.11 -19.06
CA ILE A 298 -23.61 26.00 -19.94
C ILE A 298 -22.43 25.60 -20.83
N SER A 299 -21.76 26.56 -21.46
CA SER A 299 -20.60 26.29 -22.33
C SER A 299 -19.45 25.61 -21.59
N ILE A 300 -19.12 26.06 -20.37
CA ILE A 300 -18.10 25.43 -19.52
C ILE A 300 -18.49 23.98 -19.21
N LEU A 301 -19.76 23.74 -18.84
CA LEU A 301 -20.24 22.41 -18.49
C LEU A 301 -20.27 21.45 -19.70
N GLU A 302 -20.59 21.93 -20.90
CA GLU A 302 -20.49 21.16 -22.14
C GLU A 302 -19.05 20.74 -22.42
N GLN A 303 -18.10 21.67 -22.24
CA GLN A 303 -16.68 21.38 -22.38
C GLN A 303 -16.22 20.32 -21.36
N LEU A 304 -16.65 20.42 -20.09
CA LEU A 304 -16.32 19.43 -19.07
C LEU A 304 -16.94 18.05 -19.37
N ASP A 305 -18.16 17.98 -19.92
CA ASP A 305 -18.76 16.70 -20.33
C ASP A 305 -18.01 16.07 -21.52
N GLU A 306 -17.63 16.87 -22.53
CA GLU A 306 -16.80 16.40 -23.65
C GLU A 306 -15.46 15.86 -23.16
N GLU A 307 -14.72 16.63 -22.35
CA GLU A 307 -13.45 16.19 -21.78
C GLU A 307 -13.61 14.90 -20.95
N SER A 308 -14.71 14.78 -20.19
CA SER A 308 -14.99 13.55 -19.44
C SER A 308 -15.25 12.34 -20.35
N ARG A 309 -15.86 12.54 -21.53
CA ARG A 309 -16.06 11.48 -22.53
C ARG A 309 -14.76 11.10 -23.21
N THR A 310 -13.95 12.08 -23.59
CA THR A 310 -12.62 11.85 -24.15
C THR A 310 -11.77 11.03 -23.19
N LEU A 311 -11.77 11.37 -21.89
CA LEU A 311 -11.02 10.60 -20.88
C LEU A 311 -11.50 9.16 -20.71
N ASP A 312 -12.80 8.89 -20.79
CA ASP A 312 -13.34 7.52 -20.74
C ASP A 312 -12.86 6.72 -21.97
N LEU A 313 -12.87 7.33 -23.16
CA LEU A 313 -12.38 6.71 -24.41
C LEU A 313 -10.86 6.51 -24.41
N ASP A 314 -10.10 7.50 -23.94
CA ASP A 314 -8.65 7.42 -23.82
C ASP A 314 -8.24 6.32 -22.85
N LEU A 315 -8.99 6.16 -21.76
CA LEU A 315 -8.75 5.07 -20.80
C LEU A 315 -8.99 3.69 -21.42
N GLU A 316 -10.06 3.51 -22.19
CA GLU A 316 -10.31 2.25 -22.92
C GLU A 316 -9.22 2.00 -23.97
N THR A 317 -8.80 3.05 -24.70
CA THR A 317 -7.72 2.98 -25.70
C THR A 317 -6.39 2.60 -25.05
N CYS A 318 -6.02 3.24 -23.94
CA CYS A 318 -4.81 2.94 -23.17
C CYS A 318 -4.79 1.46 -22.74
N ILE A 319 -5.92 0.89 -22.35
CA ILE A 319 -5.99 -0.50 -21.94
C ILE A 319 -5.90 -1.50 -23.08
N SER A 320 -6.26 -1.11 -24.29
CA SER A 320 -6.04 -1.94 -25.48
C SER A 320 -4.54 -2.17 -25.77
N HIS A 321 -3.65 -1.31 -25.25
CA HIS A 321 -2.19 -1.46 -25.38
C HIS A 321 -1.56 -2.32 -24.26
N VAL A 322 -2.36 -2.79 -23.29
CA VAL A 322 -1.87 -3.67 -22.22
C VAL A 322 -1.50 -5.03 -22.81
N PRO A 323 -0.32 -5.61 -22.48
CA PRO A 323 0.06 -6.92 -22.99
C PRO A 323 -0.97 -8.01 -22.65
N ASP A 324 -1.26 -8.91 -23.60
CA ASP A 324 -2.21 -10.02 -23.41
C ASP A 324 -1.93 -10.87 -22.16
N ALA A 325 -0.65 -11.00 -21.81
CA ALA A 325 -0.20 -11.71 -20.61
C ALA A 325 -0.75 -11.12 -19.30
N TRP A 326 -1.27 -9.90 -19.30
CA TRP A 326 -1.88 -9.23 -18.14
C TRP A 326 -3.42 -9.33 -18.16
N HIS A 327 -4.02 -9.62 -19.31
CA HIS A 327 -5.48 -9.61 -19.53
C HIS A 327 -6.15 -10.98 -19.30
N GLN A 328 -5.41 -12.09 -19.16
CA GLN A 328 -5.97 -13.44 -19.05
C GLN A 328 -6.85 -13.66 -17.80
N VAL A 329 -8.08 -13.15 -17.84
CA VAL A 329 -9.06 -13.21 -16.76
C VAL A 329 -9.82 -14.52 -16.83
N GLN A 330 -10.03 -15.14 -15.67
CA GLN A 330 -10.94 -16.26 -15.52
C GLN A 330 -11.96 -15.93 -14.44
N GLU A 331 -13.21 -16.13 -14.80
CA GLU A 331 -14.36 -16.00 -13.91
C GLU A 331 -14.65 -17.30 -13.17
N HIS A 332 -14.98 -17.15 -11.91
CA HIS A 332 -15.18 -18.23 -10.95
C HIS A 332 -16.37 -17.88 -10.06
N THR A 333 -17.15 -18.89 -9.67
CA THR A 333 -18.29 -18.70 -8.76
C THR A 333 -18.16 -19.62 -7.56
N LEU A 334 -18.12 -19.06 -6.37
CA LEU A 334 -18.15 -19.82 -5.12
C LEU A 334 -19.55 -20.34 -4.83
N SER A 335 -19.64 -21.56 -4.30
CA SER A 335 -20.90 -22.14 -3.86
C SER A 335 -21.27 -21.66 -2.46
N ASN A 336 -22.57 -21.71 -2.13
CA ASN A 336 -23.03 -21.42 -0.76
C ASN A 336 -22.53 -22.45 0.27
N ALA A 337 -22.02 -23.61 -0.16
CA ALA A 337 -21.36 -24.57 0.71
C ALA A 337 -19.95 -24.09 1.12
N ASP A 338 -19.29 -23.29 0.27
CA ASP A 338 -17.96 -22.74 0.55
C ASP A 338 -18.02 -21.57 1.54
N LEU A 339 -19.03 -20.70 1.39
CA LEU A 339 -19.29 -19.54 2.25
C LEU A 339 -20.81 -19.32 2.39
N PRO A 340 -21.37 -19.40 3.62
CA PRO A 340 -22.81 -19.42 3.82
C PRO A 340 -23.49 -18.04 3.79
N SER A 341 -22.74 -16.93 3.72
CA SER A 341 -23.31 -15.57 3.74
C SER A 341 -22.46 -14.58 2.94
N TRP A 342 -23.15 -13.63 2.29
CA TRP A 342 -22.58 -12.57 1.47
C TRP A 342 -23.23 -11.22 1.84
N PRO A 343 -22.47 -10.11 1.90
CA PRO A 343 -21.02 -10.05 1.80
C PRO A 343 -20.33 -10.63 3.06
N SER A 344 -19.14 -11.21 2.86
CA SER A 344 -18.25 -11.65 3.92
C SER A 344 -17.07 -10.68 4.10
N ALA A 345 -16.27 -10.91 5.14
CA ALA A 345 -15.07 -10.10 5.39
C ALA A 345 -14.00 -10.18 4.27
N ASN A 346 -14.01 -11.20 3.41
CA ASN A 346 -13.01 -11.35 2.33
C ASN A 346 -13.61 -11.27 0.93
N PHE A 347 -14.94 -11.39 0.79
CA PHE A 347 -15.62 -11.51 -0.49
C PHE A 347 -16.94 -10.76 -0.45
N TYR A 348 -17.19 -9.90 -1.43
CA TYR A 348 -18.45 -9.18 -1.52
C TYR A 348 -19.59 -10.05 -2.07
N ALA A 349 -19.32 -10.77 -3.15
CA ALA A 349 -20.25 -11.61 -3.90
C ALA A 349 -19.60 -12.97 -4.22
N PRO A 350 -20.38 -13.99 -4.64
CA PRO A 350 -19.83 -15.30 -5.01
C PRO A 350 -18.99 -15.28 -6.30
N ALA A 351 -19.20 -14.30 -7.19
CA ALA A 351 -18.41 -14.13 -8.41
C ALA A 351 -17.01 -13.58 -8.09
N LEU A 352 -15.98 -14.22 -8.64
CA LEU A 352 -14.57 -13.92 -8.42
C LEU A 352 -13.80 -13.88 -9.74
N TYR A 353 -12.81 -12.99 -9.80
CA TYR A 353 -11.90 -12.91 -10.94
C TYR A 353 -10.48 -13.25 -10.56
N SER A 354 -9.85 -14.06 -11.40
CA SER A 354 -8.45 -14.45 -11.27
C SER A 354 -7.66 -14.02 -12.50
N TYR A 355 -6.38 -13.76 -12.29
CA TYR A 355 -5.43 -13.28 -13.29
C TYR A 355 -4.13 -14.09 -13.22
N PRO A 356 -3.21 -13.95 -14.18
CA PRO A 356 -1.94 -14.67 -14.13
C PRO A 356 -1.07 -14.32 -12.90
N SER A 357 -1.26 -13.13 -12.32
CA SER A 357 -0.63 -12.74 -11.06
C SER A 357 -1.51 -11.80 -10.22
N PRO A 358 -1.33 -11.76 -8.90
CA PRO A 358 -2.00 -10.77 -8.04
C PRO A 358 -1.66 -9.32 -8.42
N ALA A 359 -0.48 -9.09 -8.99
CA ALA A 359 -0.06 -7.77 -9.43
C ALA A 359 -0.87 -7.29 -10.65
N TYR A 360 -1.19 -8.19 -11.58
CA TYR A 360 -2.05 -7.86 -12.71
C TYR A 360 -3.51 -7.67 -12.27
N ALA A 361 -3.98 -8.46 -11.32
CA ALA A 361 -5.28 -8.22 -10.70
C ALA A 361 -5.34 -6.83 -10.06
N ALA A 362 -4.31 -6.42 -9.32
CA ALA A 362 -4.24 -5.08 -8.75
C ALA A 362 -4.19 -3.96 -9.82
N PHE A 363 -3.49 -4.18 -10.95
CA PHE A 363 -3.53 -3.28 -12.11
C PHE A 363 -4.97 -3.09 -12.62
N TRP A 364 -5.68 -4.18 -12.86
CA TRP A 364 -7.09 -4.11 -13.27
C TRP A 364 -7.98 -3.47 -12.19
N GLY A 365 -7.67 -3.68 -10.91
CA GLY A 365 -8.32 -2.95 -9.82
C GLY A 365 -8.13 -1.43 -9.93
N GLN A 366 -6.92 -0.96 -10.25
CA GLN A 366 -6.65 0.46 -10.46
C GLN A 366 -7.37 1.03 -11.68
N TYR A 367 -7.42 0.29 -12.78
CA TYR A 367 -8.23 0.66 -13.94
C TYR A 367 -9.70 0.86 -13.57
N ASN A 368 -10.32 -0.15 -12.96
CA ASN A 368 -11.73 -0.11 -12.60
C ASN A 368 -12.02 1.07 -11.65
N ALA A 369 -11.15 1.32 -10.68
CA ALA A 369 -11.28 2.47 -9.79
C ALA A 369 -11.21 3.82 -10.54
N THR A 370 -10.28 3.98 -11.47
CA THR A 370 -10.17 5.19 -12.32
C THR A 370 -11.40 5.36 -13.21
N ARG A 371 -11.90 4.28 -13.82
CA ARG A 371 -13.12 4.31 -14.63
C ARG A 371 -14.36 4.71 -13.82
N ILE A 372 -14.52 4.18 -12.60
CA ILE A 372 -15.59 4.59 -11.67
C ILE A 372 -15.45 6.09 -11.34
N LEU A 373 -14.23 6.58 -11.13
CA LEU A 373 -13.97 7.99 -10.82
C LEU A 373 -14.29 8.93 -11.98
N ILE A 374 -13.95 8.57 -13.22
CA ILE A 374 -14.32 9.31 -14.44
C ILE A 374 -15.84 9.39 -14.54
N LYS A 375 -16.55 8.26 -14.47
CA LYS A 375 -18.02 8.22 -14.58
C LYS A 375 -18.72 8.95 -13.44
N SER A 376 -18.19 8.86 -12.22
CA SER A 376 -18.66 9.64 -11.06
C SER A 376 -18.49 11.15 -11.26
N THR A 377 -17.36 11.57 -11.84
CA THR A 377 -17.11 12.97 -12.20
C THR A 377 -18.10 13.43 -13.26
N ARG A 378 -18.36 12.61 -14.29
CA ARG A 378 -19.35 12.88 -15.32
C ARG A 378 -20.78 13.00 -14.78
N LEU A 379 -21.16 12.16 -13.80
CA LEU A 379 -22.46 12.28 -13.12
C LEU A 379 -22.61 13.61 -12.37
N ARG A 380 -21.53 14.13 -11.77
CA ARG A 380 -21.53 15.47 -11.14
C ARG A 380 -21.71 16.57 -12.17
N ILE A 381 -21.04 16.48 -13.32
CA ILE A 381 -21.22 17.42 -14.45
C ILE A 381 -22.66 17.38 -14.95
N LEU A 382 -23.21 16.18 -15.19
CA LEU A 382 -24.57 15.98 -15.66
C LEU A 382 -25.61 16.59 -14.71
N ALA A 383 -25.40 16.45 -13.39
CA ALA A 383 -26.28 17.02 -12.38
C ALA A 383 -26.34 18.56 -12.42
N LEU A 384 -25.29 19.22 -12.89
CA LEU A 384 -25.23 20.68 -13.05
C LEU A 384 -25.71 21.13 -14.44
N HIS A 385 -25.42 20.34 -15.47
CA HIS A 385 -25.66 20.70 -16.87
C HIS A 385 -27.06 20.34 -17.36
N ASN A 386 -27.46 19.07 -17.21
CA ASN A 386 -28.72 18.54 -17.71
C ASN A 386 -29.28 17.49 -16.73
N PRO A 387 -29.79 17.91 -15.56
CA PRO A 387 -30.25 17.00 -14.51
C PRO A 387 -31.48 16.17 -14.92
N HIS A 388 -32.20 16.59 -15.96
CA HIS A 388 -33.39 15.91 -16.48
C HIS A 388 -33.08 14.78 -17.46
N ASN A 389 -31.82 14.62 -17.88
CA ASN A 389 -31.40 13.49 -18.71
C ASN A 389 -31.30 12.20 -17.88
N LEU A 390 -32.47 11.63 -17.55
CA LEU A 390 -32.60 10.45 -16.71
C LEU A 390 -32.00 9.19 -17.34
N SER A 391 -32.04 9.07 -18.68
CA SER A 391 -31.48 7.92 -19.39
C SER A 391 -29.96 7.88 -19.26
N LEU A 392 -29.27 9.00 -19.53
CA LEU A 392 -27.82 9.08 -19.38
C LEU A 392 -27.40 8.87 -17.92
N LYS A 393 -28.13 9.47 -16.98
CA LYS A 393 -27.90 9.27 -15.54
C LYS A 393 -28.01 7.80 -15.16
N GLN A 394 -29.05 7.10 -15.61
CA GLN A 394 -29.26 5.68 -15.31
C GLN A 394 -28.17 4.81 -15.94
N ASN A 395 -27.75 5.10 -17.17
CA ASN A 395 -26.66 4.38 -17.83
C ASN A 395 -25.34 4.52 -17.06
N LEU A 396 -24.96 5.75 -16.69
CA LEU A 396 -23.74 6.01 -15.91
C LEU A 396 -23.78 5.34 -14.52
N LEU A 397 -24.94 5.35 -13.86
CA LEU A 397 -25.11 4.66 -12.57
C LEU A 397 -24.99 3.14 -12.73
N SER A 398 -25.59 2.56 -13.78
CA SER A 398 -25.48 1.14 -14.11
C SER A 398 -24.04 0.75 -14.39
N ASP A 399 -23.31 1.54 -15.17
CA ASP A 399 -21.89 1.33 -15.44
C ASP A 399 -21.06 1.36 -14.16
N ILE A 400 -21.27 2.36 -13.29
CA ILE A 400 -20.58 2.45 -12.00
C ILE A 400 -20.85 1.21 -11.15
N GLN A 401 -22.10 0.72 -11.13
CA GLN A 401 -22.41 -0.52 -10.42
C GLN A 401 -21.71 -1.71 -11.06
N SER A 402 -21.76 -1.90 -12.38
CA SER A 402 -21.07 -3.02 -13.02
C SER A 402 -19.57 -3.00 -12.75
N VAL A 403 -18.91 -1.85 -12.93
CA VAL A 403 -17.45 -1.72 -12.74
C VAL A 403 -17.03 -1.88 -11.27
N SER A 404 -17.84 -1.42 -10.32
CA SER A 404 -17.54 -1.62 -8.90
C SER A 404 -17.78 -3.07 -8.44
N GLU A 405 -18.67 -3.82 -9.09
CA GLU A 405 -18.80 -5.27 -8.88
C GLU A 405 -17.55 -6.01 -9.37
N VAL A 406 -17.05 -5.67 -10.56
CA VAL A 406 -15.77 -6.18 -11.09
C VAL A 406 -14.63 -5.91 -10.10
N LEU A 407 -14.51 -4.67 -9.61
CA LEU A 407 -13.48 -4.32 -8.61
C LEU A 407 -13.60 -5.18 -7.33
N ALA A 408 -14.81 -5.40 -6.84
CA ALA A 408 -15.04 -6.23 -5.65
C ALA A 408 -14.69 -7.71 -5.89
N ALA A 409 -14.87 -8.23 -7.10
CA ALA A 409 -14.49 -9.59 -7.50
C ALA A 409 -12.97 -9.79 -7.69
N ILE A 410 -12.23 -8.72 -8.00
CA ILE A 410 -10.76 -8.71 -8.17
C ILE A 410 -10.02 -8.73 -6.83
N VAL A 411 -10.50 -7.95 -5.86
CA VAL A 411 -9.83 -7.72 -4.56
C VAL A 411 -9.42 -9.03 -3.85
N PRO A 412 -10.27 -10.08 -3.76
CA PRO A 412 -9.90 -11.31 -3.07
C PRO A 412 -8.71 -12.03 -3.70
N PHE A 413 -8.58 -12.01 -5.03
CA PHE A 413 -7.45 -12.62 -5.73
C PHE A 413 -6.15 -11.82 -5.53
N ALA A 414 -6.23 -10.49 -5.64
CA ALA A 414 -5.10 -9.61 -5.37
C ALA A 414 -4.59 -9.75 -3.92
N LEU A 415 -5.49 -10.03 -2.97
CA LEU A 415 -5.18 -10.33 -1.56
C LEU A 415 -4.85 -11.81 -1.30
N GLN A 416 -4.73 -12.64 -2.34
CA GLN A 416 -4.39 -14.06 -2.25
C GLN A 416 -5.36 -14.88 -1.36
N ARG A 417 -6.64 -14.46 -1.27
CA ARG A 417 -7.67 -15.13 -0.45
C ARG A 417 -8.15 -16.43 -1.06
N PHE A 418 -7.89 -16.64 -2.34
CA PHE A 418 -8.05 -17.92 -3.02
C PHE A 418 -6.92 -18.13 -4.02
N ARG A 419 -6.69 -19.39 -4.40
CA ARG A 419 -5.75 -19.79 -5.45
C ARG A 419 -6.40 -20.82 -6.36
N LEU A 420 -5.93 -20.86 -7.60
CA LEU A 420 -6.29 -21.87 -8.58
C LEU A 420 -5.38 -23.10 -8.43
N VAL A 421 -5.98 -24.27 -8.34
CA VAL A 421 -5.28 -25.56 -8.32
C VAL A 421 -5.62 -26.29 -9.62
N LYS A 422 -4.60 -26.58 -10.43
CA LYS A 422 -4.74 -27.41 -11.63
C LYS A 422 -4.87 -28.87 -11.18
N ASN A 423 -6.02 -29.48 -11.41
CA ASN A 423 -6.20 -30.91 -11.17
C ASN A 423 -5.50 -31.69 -12.28
N THR A 424 -4.29 -32.18 -12.00
CA THR A 424 -3.52 -33.04 -12.93
C THR A 424 -3.97 -34.51 -12.91
N LEU A 425 -4.96 -34.86 -12.09
CA LEU A 425 -5.35 -36.26 -11.83
C LEU A 425 -6.65 -36.73 -12.53
N SER A 426 -7.41 -35.84 -13.20
CA SER A 426 -8.63 -36.23 -13.92
C SER A 426 -8.46 -36.10 -15.44
N ALA A 427 -8.19 -37.23 -16.10
CA ALA A 427 -8.03 -37.32 -17.56
C ALA A 427 -9.30 -36.99 -18.37
N SER A 428 -10.46 -36.89 -17.72
CA SER A 428 -11.76 -36.66 -18.39
C SER A 428 -12.18 -35.19 -18.43
N SER A 429 -11.55 -34.29 -17.68
CA SER A 429 -11.72 -32.83 -17.75
C SER A 429 -10.63 -32.17 -16.89
N PRO A 430 -9.69 -31.38 -17.46
CA PRO A 430 -8.76 -30.59 -16.67
C PRO A 430 -9.53 -29.40 -16.05
N GLY A 431 -10.29 -29.66 -14.99
CA GLY A 431 -10.99 -28.63 -14.22
C GLY A 431 -9.99 -27.84 -13.37
N VAL A 432 -10.08 -26.51 -13.43
CA VAL A 432 -9.43 -25.63 -12.46
C VAL A 432 -10.29 -25.64 -11.19
N SER A 433 -9.72 -26.05 -10.06
CA SER A 433 -10.42 -25.99 -8.77
C SER A 433 -9.93 -24.79 -7.96
N ILE A 434 -10.82 -24.23 -7.14
CA ILE A 434 -10.52 -23.08 -6.27
C ILE A 434 -10.22 -23.59 -4.87
N THR A 435 -9.11 -23.14 -4.30
CA THR A 435 -8.79 -23.36 -2.89
C THR A 435 -8.82 -22.03 -2.14
N LEU A 436 -9.61 -21.98 -1.06
CA LEU A 436 -9.71 -20.81 -0.19
C LEU A 436 -8.57 -20.76 0.83
N ASN A 437 -7.87 -19.64 0.91
CA ASN A 437 -6.72 -19.42 1.79
C ASN A 437 -7.07 -18.55 3.01
N LEU A 438 -8.24 -18.75 3.60
CA LEU A 438 -8.75 -17.86 4.67
C LEU A 438 -7.94 -17.92 5.97
N LYS A 439 -7.19 -19.02 6.16
CA LYS A 439 -6.30 -19.22 7.32
C LYS A 439 -4.91 -18.63 7.13
N GLU A 440 -4.50 -18.32 5.89
CA GLU A 440 -3.20 -17.71 5.61
C GLU A 440 -3.24 -16.21 5.90
N GLU A 441 -2.19 -15.66 6.48
CA GLU A 441 -2.07 -14.20 6.66
C GLU A 441 -1.94 -13.50 5.30
N ILE A 442 -2.60 -12.35 5.14
CA ILE A 442 -2.37 -11.49 3.97
C ILE A 442 -1.01 -10.83 4.15
N LYS A 443 -0.14 -10.92 3.14
CA LYS A 443 1.15 -10.23 3.19
C LYS A 443 0.94 -8.72 3.01
N PRO A 444 1.62 -7.86 3.79
CA PRO A 444 1.51 -6.41 3.61
C PRO A 444 1.89 -5.94 2.19
N ALA A 445 2.87 -6.61 1.56
CA ALA A 445 3.25 -6.35 0.17
C ALA A 445 2.12 -6.59 -0.84
N ASP A 446 1.22 -7.57 -0.60
CA ASP A 446 0.07 -7.83 -1.47
C ASP A 446 -1.07 -6.86 -1.16
N ALA A 447 -1.32 -6.62 0.13
CA ALA A 447 -2.34 -5.67 0.60
C ALA A 447 -2.13 -4.26 0.05
N SER A 448 -0.88 -3.78 0.00
CA SER A 448 -0.55 -2.43 -0.46
C SER A 448 -0.94 -2.17 -1.92
N LEU A 449 -1.02 -3.21 -2.75
CA LEU A 449 -1.36 -3.08 -4.18
C LEU A 449 -2.82 -2.66 -4.41
N VAL A 450 -3.72 -2.97 -3.47
CA VAL A 450 -5.16 -2.68 -3.59
C VAL A 450 -5.62 -1.50 -2.73
N VAL A 451 -4.73 -0.90 -1.92
CA VAL A 451 -5.06 0.25 -1.05
C VAL A 451 -5.58 1.43 -1.88
N TRP A 452 -4.90 1.76 -2.99
CA TRP A 452 -5.30 2.88 -3.85
C TRP A 452 -6.69 2.70 -4.49
N PRO A 453 -6.99 1.61 -5.22
CA PRO A 453 -8.31 1.45 -5.82
C PRO A 453 -9.44 1.37 -4.78
N LEU A 454 -9.18 0.78 -3.60
CA LEU A 454 -10.14 0.79 -2.49
C LEU A 454 -10.33 2.20 -1.91
N THR A 455 -9.29 3.02 -1.83
CA THR A 455 -9.37 4.42 -1.40
C THR A 455 -10.31 5.22 -2.31
N ILE A 456 -10.17 5.05 -3.62
CA ILE A 456 -11.07 5.69 -4.59
C ILE A 456 -12.50 5.17 -4.44
N ALA A 457 -12.72 3.85 -4.53
CA ALA A 457 -14.07 3.28 -4.53
C ALA A 457 -14.84 3.52 -3.23
N SER A 458 -14.15 3.53 -2.08
CA SER A 458 -14.76 3.82 -0.77
C SER A 458 -15.18 5.28 -0.58
N GLY A 459 -14.57 6.21 -1.32
CA GLY A 459 -14.86 7.65 -1.24
C GLY A 459 -15.94 8.16 -2.20
N LEU A 460 -16.43 7.33 -3.12
CA LEU A 460 -17.32 7.78 -4.20
C LEU A 460 -18.81 7.61 -3.87
N LYS A 461 -19.56 8.71 -3.91
CA LYS A 461 -20.99 8.78 -3.56
C LYS A 461 -21.91 7.87 -4.40
N TYR A 462 -21.57 7.62 -5.66
CA TYR A 462 -22.46 6.92 -6.59
C TYR A 462 -22.24 5.40 -6.62
N VAL A 463 -21.31 4.86 -5.83
CA VAL A 463 -21.21 3.42 -5.60
C VAL A 463 -22.35 3.01 -4.67
N ASP A 464 -22.99 1.87 -4.94
CA ASP A 464 -24.02 1.29 -4.08
C ASP A 464 -23.58 1.27 -2.59
N SER A 465 -24.51 1.58 -1.69
CA SER A 465 -24.20 1.81 -0.28
C SER A 465 -23.62 0.57 0.41
N GLN A 466 -24.10 -0.63 0.08
CA GLN A 466 -23.61 -1.88 0.65
C GLN A 466 -22.18 -2.18 0.16
N ARG A 467 -21.89 -1.98 -1.13
CA ARG A 467 -20.51 -2.09 -1.67
C ARG A 467 -19.58 -1.04 -1.14
N GLN A 468 -20.02 0.21 -1.06
CA GLN A 468 -19.21 1.29 -0.55
C GLN A 468 -18.82 1.01 0.91
N ALA A 469 -19.77 0.54 1.73
CA ALA A 469 -19.50 0.11 3.11
C ALA A 469 -18.51 -1.07 3.15
N TRP A 470 -18.63 -2.03 2.24
CA TRP A 470 -17.68 -3.14 2.15
C TRP A 470 -16.27 -2.67 1.76
N PHE A 471 -16.11 -1.77 0.78
CA PHE A 471 -14.81 -1.19 0.42
C PHE A 471 -14.19 -0.41 1.58
N LYS A 472 -14.99 0.38 2.31
CA LYS A 472 -14.56 1.08 3.53
C LYS A 472 -14.03 0.11 4.59
N ALA A 473 -14.80 -0.96 4.88
CA ALA A 473 -14.40 -2.00 5.84
C ALA A 473 -13.13 -2.75 5.39
N GLN A 474 -13.00 -3.07 4.08
CA GLN A 474 -11.76 -3.65 3.55
C GLN A 474 -10.58 -2.72 3.76
N LEU A 475 -10.72 -1.44 3.42
CA LEU A 475 -9.64 -0.47 3.51
C LEU A 475 -9.15 -0.27 4.94
N ALA A 476 -10.07 -0.15 5.91
CA ALA A 476 -9.72 -0.05 7.32
C ALA A 476 -9.06 -1.33 7.84
N ARG A 477 -9.55 -2.51 7.44
CA ARG A 477 -8.92 -3.79 7.76
C ARG A 477 -7.50 -3.88 7.19
N LEU A 478 -7.29 -3.44 5.95
CA LEU A 478 -5.97 -3.40 5.35
C LEU A 478 -5.07 -2.39 6.07
N GLY A 479 -5.58 -1.22 6.48
CA GLY A 479 -4.89 -0.24 7.31
C GLY A 479 -4.30 -0.83 8.59
N ARG A 480 -5.11 -1.58 9.34
CA ARG A 480 -4.67 -2.33 10.53
C ARG A 480 -3.59 -3.36 10.21
N LEU A 481 -3.68 -4.01 9.05
CA LEU A 481 -2.75 -5.05 8.62
C LEU A 481 -1.39 -4.49 8.16
N VAL A 482 -1.40 -3.43 7.35
CA VAL A 482 -0.18 -2.79 6.81
C VAL A 482 0.42 -1.76 7.76
N GLY A 483 -0.26 -1.46 8.87
CA GLY A 483 0.23 -0.51 9.88
C GLY A 483 0.10 0.95 9.48
N PHE A 484 -0.82 1.30 8.57
CA PHE A 484 -1.19 2.70 8.25
C PHE A 484 -2.50 3.05 8.95
N GLY A 485 -2.39 3.69 10.11
CA GLY A 485 -3.52 4.06 10.95
C GLY A 485 -4.50 5.02 10.30
N VAL A 486 -4.03 5.88 9.39
CA VAL A 486 -4.91 6.81 8.65
C VAL A 486 -6.00 6.09 7.86
N LEU A 487 -5.71 4.90 7.30
CA LEU A 487 -6.67 4.11 6.51
C LEU A 487 -7.80 3.55 7.37
N GLU A 488 -7.59 3.42 8.69
CA GLU A 488 -8.64 3.01 9.63
C GLU A 488 -9.78 4.03 9.71
N SER A 489 -9.53 5.29 9.31
CA SER A 489 -10.56 6.33 9.21
C SER A 489 -11.62 6.02 8.14
N ALA A 490 -11.42 5.01 7.28
CA ALA A 490 -12.41 4.61 6.29
C ALA A 490 -13.73 4.13 6.91
N GLU A 491 -13.67 3.60 8.14
CA GLU A 491 -14.84 3.18 8.92
C GLU A 491 -15.52 4.36 9.65
N THR A 492 -14.99 5.58 9.56
CA THR A 492 -15.55 6.77 10.24
C THR A 492 -16.13 7.77 9.23
N ASP A 493 -16.89 8.74 9.74
CA ASP A 493 -17.42 9.84 8.92
C ASP A 493 -16.31 10.75 8.38
N GLN A 494 -15.10 10.68 8.94
CA GLN A 494 -13.95 11.49 8.52
C GLN A 494 -13.31 11.00 7.23
N TRP A 495 -13.81 9.90 6.64
CA TRP A 495 -13.25 9.37 5.39
C TRP A 495 -13.43 10.34 4.22
N LEU A 496 -12.50 10.25 3.28
CA LEU A 496 -12.48 11.05 2.06
C LEU A 496 -13.80 10.93 1.28
N GLN A 497 -14.33 12.06 0.82
CA GLN A 497 -15.44 12.12 -0.14
C GLN A 497 -14.94 12.68 -1.47
N LEU A 498 -15.00 11.84 -2.50
CA LEU A 498 -14.49 12.11 -3.85
C LEU A 498 -15.60 12.50 -4.83
#